data_AF-A0A2I9DMJ4-F1
#
_entry.id   AF-A0A2I9DMJ4-F1
#
_cell.length_a   1.000
_cell.length_b   1.000
_cell.length_c   1.000
_cell.angle_alpha   90.00
_cell.angle_beta   90.00
_cell.angle_gamma   90.00
#
_symmetry.space_group_name_H-M   'P 1'
#
loop_
_entity.id
_entity.type
_entity.pdbx_description
1 polymer ?
#
loop_
_entity_poly.entity_id
_entity_poly.type
_entity_poly.pdbx_seq_one_letter_code
_entity_poly.pdbx_strand_id
1 'polypeptide(L)'
;MTPERPRDTELAGLPAWLYPAGFWVAVGLLALGVLFPGLAFVGVSWVGLVPVLAAVWVAVAAWNRDRRLSIGALAALGGLAAVYIVKSFI
;
A
#
# COMPACT_ATOMS: atom_id res chain seq x y z
N MET A 1 26.92 -26.14 9.45
CA MET A 1 26.20 -25.61 8.29
C MET A 1 24.82 -25.21 8.76
N THR A 2 24.61 -23.93 9.08
CA THR A 2 23.28 -23.41 9.46
C THR A 2 22.40 -23.35 8.22
N PRO A 3 21.17 -23.90 8.24
CA PRO A 3 20.29 -23.80 7.08
C PRO A 3 19.93 -22.33 6.86
N GLU A 4 20.32 -21.77 5.70
CA GLU A 4 19.81 -20.48 5.25
C GLU A 4 18.29 -20.61 5.09
N ARG A 5 17.54 -19.91 5.95
CA ARG A 5 16.10 -19.71 5.76
C ARG A 5 15.91 -19.04 4.40
N PRO A 6 15.01 -19.53 3.53
CA PRO A 6 14.75 -18.87 2.26
C PRO A 6 14.26 -17.46 2.56
N ARG A 7 15.05 -16.45 2.15
CA ARG A 7 14.81 -15.02 2.40
C ARG A 7 13.65 -14.45 1.57
N ASP A 8 12.98 -15.28 0.79
CA ASP A 8 11.96 -14.87 -0.19
C ASP A 8 10.54 -14.79 0.39
N THR A 9 10.33 -15.15 1.67
CA THR A 9 9.00 -15.23 2.29
C THR A 9 8.46 -13.92 2.86
N GLU A 10 9.30 -12.91 3.16
CA GLU A 10 8.82 -11.65 3.74
C GLU A 10 8.23 -10.69 2.70
N LEU A 11 8.64 -10.81 1.43
CA LEU A 11 8.14 -10.00 0.30
C LEU A 11 7.12 -10.77 -0.57
N ALA A 12 6.44 -11.76 0.00
CA ALA A 12 5.51 -12.64 -0.72
C ALA A 12 4.53 -11.84 -1.62
N GLY A 13 4.84 -11.71 -2.90
CA GLY A 13 4.02 -11.02 -3.91
C GLY A 13 4.17 -9.50 -4.03
N LEU A 14 4.91 -8.81 -3.16
CA LEU A 14 5.07 -7.35 -3.19
C LEU A 14 6.41 -6.96 -3.82
N PRO A 15 6.44 -6.16 -4.91
CA PRO A 15 7.70 -5.75 -5.52
C PRO A 15 8.49 -4.90 -4.54
N ALA A 16 9.77 -5.22 -4.33
CA ALA A 16 10.64 -4.50 -3.42
C ALA A 16 10.76 -2.99 -3.74
N TRP A 17 10.42 -2.58 -4.97
CA TRP A 17 10.44 -1.20 -5.42
C TRP A 17 9.13 -0.43 -5.18
N LEU A 18 8.01 -1.11 -4.93
CA LEU A 18 6.69 -0.47 -4.90
C LEU A 18 6.57 0.52 -3.73
N TYR A 19 6.98 0.09 -2.54
CA TYR A 19 6.96 0.94 -1.35
C TYR A 19 8.00 2.08 -1.43
N PRO A 20 9.28 1.83 -1.76
CA PRO A 20 10.26 2.90 -1.94
C PRO A 20 9.86 3.93 -3.01
N ALA A 21 9.35 3.49 -4.16
CA ALA A 21 8.94 4.39 -5.23
C ALA A 21 7.74 5.24 -4.81
N GLY A 22 6.70 4.61 -4.24
CA GLY A 22 5.53 5.33 -3.74
C GLY A 22 5.89 6.36 -2.68
N PHE A 23 6.82 6.01 -1.78
CA PHE A 23 7.35 6.92 -0.75
C PHE A 23 8.07 8.13 -1.35
N TRP A 24 9.02 7.92 -2.26
CA TRP A 24 9.77 9.04 -2.86
C TRP A 24 8.89 9.98 -3.69
N VAL A 25 7.88 9.44 -4.37
CA VAL A 25 6.86 10.26 -5.04
C VAL A 25 6.08 11.09 -4.00
N ALA A 26 5.69 10.50 -2.86
CA ALA A 26 5.03 11.23 -1.78
C ALA A 26 5.89 12.39 -1.26
N VAL A 27 7.17 12.13 -1.01
CA VAL A 27 8.14 13.13 -0.55
C VAL A 27 8.25 14.29 -1.55
N GLY A 28 8.33 13.98 -2.85
CA GLY A 28 8.36 15.00 -3.90
C GLY A 28 7.10 15.86 -3.93
N LEU A 29 5.92 15.23 -3.86
CA LEU A 29 4.63 15.93 -3.84
C LEU A 29 4.46 16.80 -2.59
N LEU A 30 4.91 16.33 -1.43
CA LEU A 30 4.87 17.08 -0.19
C LEU A 30 5.86 18.24 -0.21
N ALA A 31 7.07 18.04 -0.71
CA ALA A 31 8.05 19.11 -0.90
C ALA A 31 7.49 20.19 -1.83
N LEU A 32 6.79 19.80 -2.89
CA LEU A 32 6.07 20.74 -3.75
C LEU A 32 4.93 21.43 -3.00
N GLY A 33 4.21 20.72 -2.14
CA GLY A 33 3.18 21.27 -1.26
C GLY A 33 3.68 22.32 -0.26
N VAL A 34 4.95 22.23 0.17
CA VAL A 34 5.59 23.28 1.00
C VAL A 34 5.75 24.57 0.22
N LEU A 35 6.11 24.48 -1.07
CA LEU A 35 6.27 25.64 -1.97
C LEU A 35 4.91 26.17 -2.46
N PHE A 36 3.94 25.28 -2.65
CA PHE A 36 2.61 25.56 -3.18
C PHE A 36 1.55 24.90 -2.28
N PRO A 37 1.08 25.58 -1.22
CA PRO A 37 0.17 25.00 -0.22
C PRO A 37 -1.11 24.43 -0.81
N GLY A 38 -1.60 25.01 -1.91
CA GLY A 38 -2.77 24.51 -2.64
C GLY A 38 -2.59 23.13 -3.26
N LEU A 39 -1.37 22.62 -3.39
CA LEU A 39 -1.05 21.28 -3.90
C LEU A 39 -0.80 20.25 -2.79
N ALA A 40 -0.73 20.68 -1.52
CA ALA A 40 -0.41 19.79 -0.40
C ALA A 40 -1.39 18.61 -0.26
N PHE A 41 -2.67 18.82 -0.62
CA PHE A 41 -3.67 17.75 -0.61
C PHE A 41 -3.27 16.57 -1.49
N VAL A 42 -2.60 16.82 -2.64
CA VAL A 42 -2.15 15.77 -3.56
C VAL A 42 -1.12 14.88 -2.87
N GLY A 43 -0.15 15.48 -2.18
CA GLY A 43 0.87 14.74 -1.44
C GLY A 43 0.27 13.92 -0.29
N VAL A 44 -0.63 14.52 0.49
CA VAL A 44 -1.31 13.82 1.60
C VAL A 44 -2.18 12.67 1.09
N SER A 45 -2.96 12.89 0.03
CA SER A 45 -3.76 11.85 -0.61
C SER A 45 -2.88 10.71 -1.13
N TRP A 46 -1.73 11.03 -1.72
CA TRP A 46 -0.79 10.03 -2.21
C TRP A 46 -0.21 9.16 -1.09
N VAL A 47 0.17 9.76 0.05
CA VAL A 47 0.64 9.01 1.23
C VAL A 47 -0.39 7.96 1.67
N GLY A 48 -1.67 8.34 1.71
CA GLY A 48 -2.76 7.42 2.03
C GLY A 48 -3.04 6.38 0.93
N LEU A 49 -2.76 6.71 -0.33
CA LEU A 49 -3.02 5.84 -1.48
C LEU A 49 -1.99 4.71 -1.61
N VAL A 50 -0.71 4.95 -1.28
CA VAL A 50 0.37 3.96 -1.39
C VAL A 50 0.03 2.60 -0.74
N PRO A 51 -0.38 2.52 0.54
CA PRO A 51 -0.73 1.23 1.15
C PRO A 51 -1.95 0.56 0.50
N VAL A 52 -2.88 1.35 -0.05
CA VAL A 52 -4.05 0.82 -0.79
C VAL A 52 -3.61 0.16 -2.09
N LEU A 53 -2.75 0.83 -2.86
CA LEU A 53 -2.18 0.26 -4.09
C LEU A 53 -1.38 -1.01 -3.81
N ALA A 54 -0.61 -1.02 -2.71
CA ALA A 54 0.13 -2.20 -2.27
C ALA A 54 -0.81 -3.37 -1.93
N ALA A 55 -1.87 -3.12 -1.17
CA ALA A 55 -2.85 -4.15 -0.83
C ALA A 55 -3.62 -4.66 -2.06
N VAL A 56 -4.01 -3.79 -2.98
CA VAL A 56 -4.63 -4.18 -4.27
C VAL A 56 -3.67 -5.05 -5.08
N TRP A 57 -2.41 -4.65 -5.18
CA TRP A 57 -1.39 -5.43 -5.87
C TRP A 57 -1.24 -6.83 -5.26
N VAL A 58 -1.09 -6.93 -3.93
CA VAL A 58 -0.98 -8.23 -3.23
C VAL A 58 -2.23 -9.08 -3.44
N ALA A 59 -3.42 -8.47 -3.35
CA ALA A 59 -4.69 -9.19 -3.55
C ALA A 59 -4.73 -9.88 -4.92
N VAL A 60 -4.27 -9.22 -5.98
CA VAL A 60 -4.27 -9.75 -7.36
C VAL A 60 -3.06 -10.64 -7.65
N ALA A 61 -1.84 -10.16 -7.37
CA ALA A 61 -0.60 -10.82 -7.76
C ALA A 61 -0.32 -12.10 -6.95
N ALA A 62 -0.77 -12.16 -5.69
CA ALA A 62 -0.60 -13.35 -4.86
C ALA A 62 -1.77 -14.34 -4.99
N TRP A 63 -2.85 -14.02 -5.70
CA TRP A 63 -4.07 -14.83 -5.70
C TRP A 63 -3.85 -16.31 -6.08
N ASN A 64 -2.97 -16.54 -7.06
CA ASN A 64 -2.67 -17.88 -7.55
C ASN A 64 -1.43 -18.52 -6.89
N ARG A 65 -0.63 -17.76 -6.14
CA ARG A 65 0.57 -18.26 -5.43
C ARG A 65 0.28 -18.57 -3.96
N ASP A 66 -0.39 -17.65 -3.27
CA ASP A 66 -0.77 -17.80 -1.87
C ASP A 66 -2.11 -17.09 -1.59
N ARG A 67 -3.16 -17.91 -1.57
CA ARG A 67 -4.54 -17.45 -1.36
C ARG A 67 -4.77 -16.86 0.02
N ARG A 68 -4.03 -17.31 1.04
CA ARG A 68 -4.19 -16.81 2.43
C ARG A 68 -3.71 -15.38 2.52
N LEU A 69 -2.61 -15.06 1.85
CA LEU A 69 -2.09 -13.70 1.78
C LEU A 69 -3.05 -12.74 1.07
N SER A 70 -3.61 -13.15 -0.07
CA SER A 70 -4.61 -12.34 -0.77
C SER A 70 -5.86 -12.10 0.05
N ILE A 71 -6.34 -13.10 0.82
CA ILE A 71 -7.48 -12.91 1.72
C ILE A 71 -7.15 -11.88 2.80
N GLY A 72 -5.92 -11.91 3.36
CA GLY A 72 -5.45 -10.89 4.30
C GLY A 72 -5.45 -9.48 3.69
N ALA A 73 -4.94 -9.33 2.47
CA ALA A 73 -4.96 -8.06 1.75
C ALA A 73 -6.38 -7.57 1.45
N LEU A 74 -7.29 -8.46 1.05
CA LEU A 74 -8.70 -8.14 0.86
C LEU A 74 -9.40 -7.75 2.16
N ALA A 75 -9.06 -8.37 3.28
CA ALA A 75 -9.60 -7.99 4.59
C ALA A 75 -9.17 -6.57 4.99
N ALA A 76 -7.91 -6.20 4.72
CA ALA A 76 -7.41 -4.84 4.95
C ALA A 76 -8.15 -3.81 4.07
N LEU A 77 -8.33 -4.10 2.78
CA LEU A 77 -9.13 -3.26 1.87
C LEU A 77 -10.61 -3.20 2.30
N GLY A 78 -11.15 -4.31 2.79
CA GLY A 78 -12.50 -4.39 3.34
C GLY A 78 -12.68 -3.50 4.57
N GLY A 79 -11.69 -3.47 5.47
CA GLY A 79 -11.67 -2.56 6.62
C GLY A 79 -11.70 -1.09 6.20
N LEU A 80 -10.89 -0.71 5.21
CA LEU A 80 -10.90 0.65 4.65
C LEU A 80 -12.27 1.00 4.03
N ALA A 81 -12.85 0.07 3.26
CA ALA A 81 -14.18 0.26 2.67
C ALA A 81 -15.26 0.40 3.76
N ALA A 82 -15.19 -0.40 4.83
CA ALA A 82 -16.11 -0.30 5.96
C ALA A 82 -16.02 1.07 6.64
N VAL A 83 -14.82 1.59 6.90
CA VAL A 83 -14.62 2.94 7.46
C VAL A 83 -15.25 4.01 6.56
N TYR A 84 -15.06 3.91 5.25
CA TYR A 84 -15.63 4.85 4.29
C TYR A 84 -17.17 4.80 4.28
N ILE A 85 -17.75 3.60 4.32
CA ILE A 85 -19.20 3.40 4.40
C ILE A 85 -19.76 3.99 5.69
N VAL A 86 -19.16 3.68 6.85
CA VAL A 86 -19.61 4.21 8.15
C VAL A 86 -19.53 5.74 8.17
N LYS A 87 -18.45 6.31 7.63
CA LYS A 87 -18.28 7.77 7.47
C LYS A 87 -19.35 8.41 6.58
N SER A 88 -20.01 7.66 5.70
CA SER A 88 -21.09 8.20 4.86
C SER A 88 -22.44 8.35 5.57
N PHE A 89 -22.59 7.72 6.75
CA PHE A 89 -23.82 7.74 7.55
C PHE A 89 -23.82 8.77 8.68
N ILE A 90 -22.69 9.43 8.94
CA ILE A 90 -22.48 10.45 9.99
C ILE A 90 -22.13 11.78 9.30
#